data_AF-A0A8J5W6E5-F1
#
_entry.id   AF-A0A8J5W6E5-F1
#
_cell.length_a   1.000
_cell.length_b   1.000
_cell.length_c   1.000
_cell.angle_alpha   90.00
_cell.angle_beta   90.00
_cell.angle_gamma   90.00
#
_symmetry.space_group_name_H-M   'P 1'
#
loop_
_entity.id
_entity.type
_entity.pdbx_description
1 polymer ?
#
loop_
_entity_poly.entity_id
_entity_poly.type
_entity_poly.pdbx_seq_one_letter_code
_entity_poly.pdbx_strand_id
1 'polypeptide(L)'
;MAGSLVANYVQVNVMLPLDAVTVDNKFVKGDEIRAWLKKLTEVGVDGVMSDVWWGLVEGKAPGVYDWDAYKQLFKVVQEAGLKLQAIMSLHQCGGNVGDVVNIPIPQWVRDVGDSEPDIFYTNRGGVRNIESLTLGVDDQPLFHGRTPIQMYADYMKSFRENMAEFLDAGVIVDIEVGLGPAGEMRYPSYPQSQGWVFPGIGEFICYDKYLEADFRAAAAKAGHPEWELPDDAGEYNDTPEKTQFFADNGTYTTEKGKFFLTWYSNKLIKHGDKILDEANKIFLGCRVQLAIKISGIHWWYKVPNHAAELTAGYYNLDDRDGYRTITRMLTRHRACVNFTCAEMRDSEQSAEAKSSPEKLVQQVLSAGWRDGLNVACENALSRYDATGYNTILRNARPTGISENGPS
;
A
#
# COMPACT_ATOMS: atom_id res chain seq x y z
N MET A 1 -35.16 2.31 -17.98
CA MET A 1 -34.00 2.93 -18.69
C MET A 1 -33.18 3.84 -17.78
N ALA A 2 -33.74 4.84 -17.08
CA ALA A 2 -32.95 5.67 -16.15
C ALA A 2 -32.29 4.88 -15.00
N GLY A 3 -32.97 3.87 -14.44
CA GLY A 3 -32.43 3.03 -13.37
C GLY A 3 -31.32 2.06 -13.80
N SER A 4 -31.20 1.71 -15.10
CA SER A 4 -30.14 0.78 -15.57
C SER A 4 -28.82 1.50 -15.88
N LEU A 5 -28.86 2.79 -16.23
CA LEU A 5 -27.66 3.60 -16.43
C LEU A 5 -26.96 3.98 -15.11
N VAL A 6 -27.73 4.26 -14.04
CA VAL A 6 -27.17 4.56 -12.71
C VAL A 6 -26.36 3.38 -12.15
N ALA A 7 -26.75 2.15 -12.46
CA ALA A 7 -26.03 0.95 -12.02
C ALA A 7 -24.63 0.81 -12.64
N ASN A 8 -24.31 1.55 -13.72
CA ASN A 8 -22.98 1.59 -14.34
C ASN A 8 -22.06 2.69 -13.77
N TYR A 9 -22.57 3.47 -12.82
CA TYR A 9 -21.82 4.56 -12.20
C TYR A 9 -20.63 4.03 -11.41
N VAL A 10 -19.48 4.66 -11.59
CA VAL A 10 -18.25 4.38 -10.83
C VAL A 10 -17.85 5.69 -10.18
N GLN A 11 -17.69 5.66 -8.86
CA GLN A 11 -17.35 6.86 -8.08
C GLN A 11 -15.96 7.37 -8.47
N VAL A 12 -15.80 8.68 -8.48
CA VAL A 12 -14.53 9.37 -8.71
C VAL A 12 -14.18 10.15 -7.46
N ASN A 13 -13.04 9.81 -6.86
CA ASN A 13 -12.47 10.52 -5.72
C ASN A 13 -11.17 11.21 -6.13
N VAL A 14 -10.80 12.28 -5.40
CA VAL A 14 -9.55 13.02 -5.64
C VAL A 14 -8.72 13.03 -4.37
N MET A 15 -7.45 12.63 -4.47
CA MET A 15 -6.51 12.70 -3.35
C MET A 15 -6.23 14.17 -3.00
N LEU A 16 -6.32 14.50 -1.71
CA LEU A 16 -5.93 15.81 -1.21
C LEU A 16 -4.40 15.97 -1.26
N PRO A 17 -3.87 17.20 -1.28
CA PRO A 17 -2.43 17.40 -1.20
C PRO A 17 -1.82 16.77 0.05
N LEU A 18 -0.60 16.24 -0.08
CA LEU A 18 0.13 15.57 1.01
C LEU A 18 0.32 16.46 2.25
N ASP A 19 0.33 17.79 2.08
CA ASP A 19 0.43 18.79 3.14
C ASP A 19 -0.92 19.48 3.49
N ALA A 20 -2.05 18.81 3.25
CA ALA A 20 -3.36 19.31 3.67
C ALA A 20 -3.39 19.64 5.18
N VAL A 21 -2.69 18.83 5.98
CA VAL A 21 -2.26 19.15 7.34
C VAL A 21 -0.74 19.31 7.34
N THR A 22 -0.22 20.37 7.97
CA THR A 22 1.23 20.67 7.96
C THR A 22 2.02 19.71 8.86
N VAL A 23 3.35 19.72 8.70
CA VAL A 23 4.30 18.96 9.53
C VAL A 23 4.21 19.26 11.04
N ASP A 24 3.65 20.42 11.40
CA ASP A 24 3.42 20.84 12.80
C ASP A 24 2.04 20.43 13.34
N ASN A 25 1.34 19.54 12.61
CA ASN A 25 -0.04 19.13 12.87
C ASN A 25 -1.01 20.33 12.96
N LYS A 26 -0.96 21.21 11.94
CA LYS A 26 -1.85 22.37 11.83
C LYS A 26 -2.59 22.39 10.50
N PHE A 27 -3.86 22.79 10.54
CA PHE A 27 -4.68 23.01 9.36
C PHE A 27 -4.66 24.50 8.99
N VAL A 28 -3.69 24.90 8.16
CA VAL A 28 -3.47 26.31 7.79
C VAL A 28 -4.01 26.68 6.41
N LYS A 29 -4.28 25.69 5.55
CA LYS A 29 -4.73 25.86 4.16
C LYS A 29 -6.26 25.84 3.99
N GLY A 30 -7.00 26.20 5.05
CA GLY A 30 -8.46 26.05 5.09
C GLY A 30 -9.19 26.73 3.93
N ASP A 31 -8.87 27.98 3.63
CA ASP A 31 -9.53 28.73 2.56
C ASP A 31 -9.19 28.20 1.16
N GLU A 32 -7.93 27.81 0.95
CA GLU A 32 -7.45 27.23 -0.30
C GLU A 32 -8.12 25.88 -0.58
N ILE A 33 -8.14 24.99 0.41
CA ILE A 33 -8.81 23.69 0.32
C ILE A 33 -10.30 23.86 0.09
N ARG A 34 -10.98 24.77 0.82
CA ARG A 34 -12.40 25.10 0.55
C ARG A 34 -12.64 25.50 -0.90
N ALA A 35 -11.78 26.34 -1.46
CA ALA A 35 -11.89 26.77 -2.84
C ALA A 35 -11.71 25.62 -3.84
N TRP A 36 -10.79 24.68 -3.57
CA TRP A 36 -10.61 23.48 -4.38
C TRP A 36 -11.78 22.52 -4.27
N LEU A 37 -12.23 22.19 -3.05
CA LEU A 37 -13.37 21.31 -2.83
C LEU A 37 -14.62 21.82 -3.52
N LYS A 38 -14.86 23.15 -3.48
CA LYS A 38 -15.98 23.76 -4.22
C LYS A 38 -15.92 23.44 -5.72
N LYS A 39 -14.74 23.54 -6.35
CA LYS A 39 -14.57 23.19 -7.77
C LYS A 39 -14.81 21.70 -8.01
N LEU A 40 -14.35 20.82 -7.11
CA LEU A 40 -14.59 19.38 -7.21
C LEU A 40 -16.09 19.06 -7.13
N THR A 41 -16.81 19.69 -6.20
CA THR A 41 -18.27 19.55 -6.10
C THR A 41 -18.98 20.07 -7.35
N GLU A 42 -18.54 21.21 -7.92
CA GLU A 42 -19.11 21.79 -9.15
C GLU A 42 -18.99 20.86 -10.37
N VAL A 43 -17.95 20.03 -10.43
CA VAL A 43 -17.74 19.05 -11.52
C VAL A 43 -18.24 17.64 -11.20
N GLY A 44 -18.88 17.45 -10.04
CA GLY A 44 -19.55 16.20 -9.68
C GLY A 44 -18.64 15.09 -9.16
N VAL A 45 -17.50 15.43 -8.52
CA VAL A 45 -16.68 14.47 -7.77
C VAL A 45 -17.45 13.94 -6.56
N ASP A 46 -17.33 12.64 -6.27
CA ASP A 46 -18.05 11.99 -5.15
C ASP A 46 -17.44 12.28 -3.79
N GLY A 47 -16.11 12.36 -3.75
CA GLY A 47 -15.36 12.47 -2.52
C GLY A 47 -13.89 12.77 -2.71
N VAL A 48 -13.18 12.79 -1.59
CA VAL A 48 -11.75 12.99 -1.54
C VAL A 48 -11.08 11.91 -0.70
N MET A 49 -9.79 11.72 -0.91
CA MET A 49 -8.96 10.80 -0.13
C MET A 49 -7.87 11.59 0.61
N SER A 50 -7.59 11.25 1.86
CA SER A 50 -6.58 11.96 2.66
C SER A 50 -5.76 11.00 3.50
N ASP A 51 -4.45 11.20 3.49
CA ASP A 51 -3.54 10.63 4.46
C ASP A 51 -3.82 11.16 5.87
N VAL A 52 -3.97 10.25 6.82
CA VAL A 52 -4.04 10.54 8.24
C VAL A 52 -2.73 10.07 8.86
N TRP A 53 -1.76 10.98 8.89
CA TRP A 53 -0.35 10.68 9.18
C TRP A 53 -0.14 10.32 10.64
N TRP A 54 0.38 9.12 10.88
CA TRP A 54 0.73 8.65 12.22
C TRP A 54 1.73 9.59 12.92
N GLY A 55 2.76 10.02 12.18
CA GLY A 55 3.80 10.93 12.66
C GLY A 55 3.31 12.29 13.15
N LEU A 56 2.19 12.78 12.60
CA LEU A 56 1.60 14.05 13.03
C LEU A 56 0.73 13.86 14.27
N VAL A 57 -0.14 12.85 14.25
CA VAL A 57 -1.17 12.68 15.26
C VAL A 57 -0.61 12.11 16.56
N GLU A 58 0.25 11.07 16.51
CA GLU A 58 0.88 10.48 17.69
C GLU A 58 2.34 10.96 17.84
N GLY A 59 2.67 12.13 17.29
CA GLY A 59 4.05 12.62 17.23
C GLY A 59 4.68 12.91 18.60
N LYS A 60 3.87 13.32 19.58
CA LYS A 60 4.37 13.83 20.88
C LYS A 60 4.91 12.73 21.80
N ALA A 61 4.16 11.65 21.98
CA ALA A 61 4.49 10.57 22.90
C ALA A 61 3.56 9.35 22.65
N PRO A 62 3.94 8.14 23.09
CA PRO A 62 3.09 6.96 23.04
C PRO A 62 1.69 7.22 23.62
N GLY A 63 0.63 6.96 22.83
CA GLY A 63 -0.76 7.10 23.26
C GLY A 63 -1.26 8.55 23.38
N VAL A 64 -0.47 9.54 22.97
CA VAL A 64 -0.85 10.97 23.00
C VAL A 64 -1.21 11.42 21.58
N TYR A 65 -2.51 11.38 21.28
CA TYR A 65 -3.06 11.70 19.97
C TYR A 65 -3.59 13.14 19.89
N ASP A 66 -3.16 13.91 18.90
CA ASP A 66 -3.72 15.22 18.55
C ASP A 66 -4.44 15.16 17.19
N TRP A 67 -5.78 15.17 17.26
CA TRP A 67 -6.68 15.06 16.11
C TRP A 67 -7.21 16.41 15.60
N ASP A 68 -6.82 17.53 16.20
CA ASP A 68 -7.52 18.81 16.01
C ASP A 68 -7.45 19.32 14.57
N ALA A 69 -6.29 19.19 13.91
CA ALA A 69 -6.13 19.61 12.53
C ALA A 69 -6.95 18.74 11.56
N TYR A 70 -6.99 17.42 11.79
CA TYR A 70 -7.79 16.49 11.00
C TYR A 70 -9.29 16.69 11.19
N LYS A 71 -9.76 16.99 12.41
CA LYS A 71 -11.16 17.38 12.65
C LYS A 71 -11.55 18.62 11.86
N GLN A 72 -10.68 19.62 11.80
CA GLN A 72 -10.91 20.83 11.00
C GLN A 72 -10.96 20.52 9.50
N LEU A 73 -10.03 19.70 9.00
CA LEU A 73 -10.03 19.25 7.61
C LEU A 73 -11.31 18.49 7.26
N PHE A 74 -11.72 17.52 8.07
CA PHE A 74 -12.89 16.68 7.80
C PHE A 74 -14.18 17.48 7.88
N LYS A 75 -14.25 18.47 8.76
CA LYS A 75 -15.35 19.44 8.79
C LYS A 75 -15.44 20.24 7.49
N VAL A 76 -14.31 20.68 6.93
CA VAL A 76 -14.29 21.37 5.62
C VAL A 76 -14.78 20.45 4.50
N VAL A 77 -14.39 19.18 4.49
CA VAL A 77 -14.87 18.18 3.52
C VAL A 77 -16.37 17.95 3.65
N GLN A 78 -16.87 17.79 4.88
CA GLN A 78 -18.30 17.64 5.16
C GLN A 78 -19.10 18.87 4.72
N GLU A 79 -18.63 20.08 5.02
CA GLU A 79 -19.28 21.34 4.62
C GLU A 79 -19.34 21.51 3.10
N ALA A 80 -18.40 20.92 2.36
CA ALA A 80 -18.41 20.89 0.89
C ALA A 80 -19.37 19.83 0.30
N GLY A 81 -19.96 18.97 1.14
CA GLY A 81 -20.87 17.90 0.72
C GLY A 81 -20.18 16.68 0.09
N LEU A 82 -18.87 16.54 0.26
CA LEU A 82 -18.07 15.46 -0.30
C LEU A 82 -17.91 14.29 0.69
N LYS A 83 -17.73 13.08 0.18
CA LYS A 83 -17.31 11.92 0.98
C LYS A 83 -15.80 11.94 1.23
N LEU A 84 -15.36 11.13 2.19
CA LEU A 84 -13.97 11.02 2.59
C LEU A 84 -13.53 9.55 2.67
N GLN A 85 -12.42 9.23 2.01
CA GLN A 85 -11.64 8.02 2.24
C GLN A 85 -10.45 8.40 3.13
N ALA A 86 -10.34 7.79 4.30
CA ALA A 86 -9.29 8.11 5.28
C ALA A 86 -8.23 7.01 5.29
N ILE A 87 -6.99 7.37 4.98
CA ILE A 87 -5.86 6.43 5.00
C ILE A 87 -5.24 6.45 6.40
N MET A 88 -5.14 5.29 7.04
CA MET A 88 -4.33 5.12 8.24
C MET A 88 -2.86 5.07 7.83
N SER A 89 -2.24 6.23 7.69
CA SER A 89 -0.90 6.37 7.10
C SER A 89 0.18 6.09 8.16
N LEU A 90 0.41 4.80 8.40
CA LEU A 90 1.36 4.23 9.37
C LEU A 90 2.82 4.20 8.85
N HIS A 91 3.17 5.16 8.01
CA HIS A 91 4.42 5.23 7.27
C HIS A 91 4.88 6.69 7.11
N GLN A 92 6.12 6.88 6.67
CA GLN A 92 6.66 8.19 6.33
C GLN A 92 6.09 8.70 4.99
N CYS A 93 5.72 9.98 4.94
CA CYS A 93 5.59 10.75 3.70
C CYS A 93 6.96 11.32 3.34
N GLY A 94 7.42 11.20 2.09
CA GLY A 94 8.74 11.65 1.69
C GLY A 94 9.68 10.51 1.36
N GLY A 95 10.49 10.68 0.31
CA GLY A 95 11.50 9.71 -0.13
C GLY A 95 11.07 8.83 -1.30
N ASN A 96 9.79 8.88 -1.71
CA ASN A 96 9.27 8.22 -2.90
C ASN A 96 8.96 9.22 -4.03
N VAL A 97 8.68 8.70 -5.23
CA VAL A 97 8.38 9.51 -6.42
C VAL A 97 7.13 10.35 -6.17
N GLY A 98 7.26 11.68 -6.29
CA GLY A 98 6.14 12.63 -6.14
C GLY A 98 6.01 13.25 -4.76
N ASP A 99 6.74 12.76 -3.75
CA ASP A 99 6.68 13.33 -2.42
C ASP A 99 7.43 14.67 -2.36
N VAL A 100 6.68 15.75 -2.13
CA VAL A 100 7.23 17.11 -1.92
C VAL A 100 7.26 17.51 -0.44
N VAL A 101 6.79 16.61 0.43
CA VAL A 101 6.59 16.81 1.86
C VAL A 101 7.35 15.70 2.58
N ASN A 102 7.95 16.02 3.73
CA ASN A 102 8.61 15.03 4.58
C ASN A 102 7.92 14.98 5.95
N ILE A 103 7.17 13.91 6.20
CA ILE A 103 6.50 13.61 7.47
C ILE A 103 7.00 12.23 7.91
N PRO A 104 7.99 12.15 8.82
CA PRO A 104 8.48 10.87 9.33
C PRO A 104 7.42 10.19 10.21
N ILE A 105 7.60 8.90 10.48
CA ILE A 105 6.92 8.23 11.60
C ILE A 105 7.29 8.92 12.94
N PRO A 106 6.51 8.72 14.03
CA PRO A 106 6.73 9.46 15.28
C PRO A 106 8.17 9.37 15.79
N GLN A 107 8.71 10.49 16.27
CA GLN A 107 10.13 10.53 16.69
C GLN A 107 10.42 9.54 17.81
N TRP A 108 9.52 9.38 18.79
CA TRP A 108 9.69 8.42 19.88
C TRP A 108 9.77 6.95 19.41
N VAL A 109 9.21 6.62 18.23
CA VAL A 109 9.38 5.31 17.60
C VAL A 109 10.77 5.19 16.99
N ARG A 110 11.24 6.25 16.33
CA ARG A 110 12.57 6.30 15.71
C ARG A 110 13.68 6.24 16.75
N ASP A 111 13.47 6.86 17.92
CA ASP A 111 14.41 6.83 19.04
C ASP A 111 14.63 5.39 19.56
N VAL A 112 13.63 4.49 19.46
CA VAL A 112 13.83 3.06 19.74
C VAL A 112 14.84 2.46 18.77
N GLY A 113 14.79 2.87 17.51
CA GLY A 113 15.68 2.44 16.43
C GLY A 113 17.15 2.79 16.64
N ASP A 114 17.47 3.80 17.47
CA ASP A 114 18.86 4.11 17.84
C ASP A 114 19.49 2.98 18.68
N SER A 115 18.68 2.33 19.52
CA SER A 115 19.10 1.20 20.35
C SER A 115 18.79 -0.17 19.75
N GLU A 116 17.79 -0.23 18.86
CA GLU A 116 17.29 -1.43 18.22
C GLU A 116 17.09 -1.18 16.71
N PRO A 117 18.16 -1.12 15.91
CA PRO A 117 18.08 -0.74 14.50
C PRO A 117 17.33 -1.77 13.64
N ASP A 118 17.15 -2.99 14.12
CA ASP A 118 16.40 -4.05 13.44
C ASP A 118 14.87 -3.88 13.55
N ILE A 119 14.36 -2.79 14.12
CA ILE A 119 12.94 -2.40 13.94
C ILE A 119 12.62 -1.95 12.51
N PHE A 120 13.64 -1.71 11.68
CA PHE A 120 13.50 -1.22 10.32
C PHE A 120 13.80 -2.30 9.29
N TYR A 121 13.08 -2.24 8.18
CA TYR A 121 13.37 -3.05 7.00
C TYR A 121 14.82 -2.86 6.55
N THR A 122 15.50 -3.97 6.26
CA THR A 122 16.95 -3.96 6.02
C THR A 122 17.31 -4.78 4.79
N ASN A 123 18.12 -4.19 3.90
CA ASN A 123 18.64 -4.89 2.73
C ASN A 123 19.90 -5.69 3.07
N ARG A 124 20.42 -6.45 2.10
CA ARG A 124 21.60 -7.30 2.32
C ARG A 124 22.85 -6.50 2.72
N GLY A 125 22.98 -5.28 2.21
CA GLY A 125 24.07 -4.36 2.54
C GLY A 125 24.00 -3.79 3.96
N GLY A 126 22.95 -4.10 4.73
CA GLY A 126 22.73 -3.58 6.08
C GLY A 126 22.13 -2.17 6.13
N VAL A 127 21.68 -1.64 4.99
CA VAL A 127 21.02 -0.33 4.89
C VAL A 127 19.62 -0.43 5.45
N ARG A 128 19.29 0.46 6.39
CA ARG A 128 18.00 0.52 7.08
C ARG A 128 17.05 1.47 6.34
N ASN A 129 15.86 1.00 6.00
CA ASN A 129 14.78 1.86 5.52
C ASN A 129 13.90 2.29 6.70
N ILE A 130 13.90 3.59 7.00
CA ILE A 130 13.21 4.17 8.16
C ILE A 130 11.77 4.61 7.88
N GLU A 131 11.24 4.36 6.68
CA GLU A 131 9.90 4.80 6.28
C GLU A 131 8.78 4.03 6.98
N SER A 132 9.05 2.79 7.41
CA SER A 132 8.08 1.92 8.07
C SER A 132 8.79 0.89 8.96
N LEU A 133 8.06 0.34 9.93
CA LEU A 133 8.57 -0.73 10.79
C LEU A 133 8.57 -2.06 10.02
N THR A 134 9.60 -2.88 10.23
CA THR A 134 9.63 -4.23 9.64
C THR A 134 8.48 -5.06 10.21
N LEU A 135 7.78 -5.81 9.36
CA LEU A 135 6.80 -6.80 9.82
C LEU A 135 7.42 -7.91 10.70
N GLY A 136 8.75 -7.99 10.77
CA GLY A 136 9.47 -8.85 11.71
C GLY A 136 9.21 -8.48 13.18
N VAL A 137 8.86 -7.21 13.46
CA VAL A 137 8.57 -6.72 14.81
C VAL A 137 7.09 -6.64 15.15
N ASP A 138 6.18 -7.04 14.26
CA ASP A 138 4.71 -6.96 14.43
C ASP A 138 4.19 -7.34 15.83
N ASP A 139 4.74 -8.41 16.41
CA ASP A 139 4.36 -8.97 17.72
C ASP A 139 5.43 -8.73 18.81
N GLN A 140 6.45 -7.91 18.55
CA GLN A 140 7.55 -7.65 19.49
C GLN A 140 7.24 -6.41 20.35
N PRO A 141 7.21 -6.52 21.70
CA PRO A 141 6.80 -5.43 22.59
C PRO A 141 7.92 -4.41 22.86
N LEU A 142 8.55 -3.91 21.79
CA LEU A 142 9.75 -3.06 21.86
C LEU A 142 9.43 -1.59 22.14
N PHE A 143 8.19 -1.16 21.91
CA PHE A 143 7.81 0.25 21.86
C PHE A 143 7.12 0.66 23.15
N HIS A 144 7.90 0.86 24.20
CA HIS A 144 7.42 1.15 25.56
C HIS A 144 6.42 0.08 26.07
N GLY A 145 6.70 -1.18 25.77
CA GLY A 145 5.88 -2.33 26.14
C GLY A 145 4.76 -2.67 25.15
N ARG A 146 4.57 -1.89 24.08
CA ARG A 146 3.62 -2.18 23.00
C ARG A 146 4.30 -2.82 21.80
N THR A 147 3.54 -3.65 21.08
CA THR A 147 3.91 -4.13 19.73
C THR A 147 3.45 -3.14 18.65
N PRO A 148 4.04 -3.14 17.44
CA PRO A 148 3.54 -2.39 16.29
C PRO A 148 2.05 -2.59 16.02
N ILE A 149 1.57 -3.85 16.01
CA ILE A 149 0.14 -4.13 15.81
C ILE A 149 -0.71 -3.45 16.90
N GLN A 150 -0.27 -3.45 18.16
CA GLN A 150 -0.98 -2.73 19.23
C GLN A 150 -0.96 -1.22 19.01
N MET A 151 0.17 -0.63 18.57
CA MET A 151 0.23 0.80 18.25
C MET A 151 -0.74 1.16 17.12
N TYR A 152 -0.81 0.35 16.08
CA TYR A 152 -1.72 0.54 14.94
C TYR A 152 -3.19 0.40 15.36
N ALA A 153 -3.49 -0.60 16.21
CA ALA A 153 -4.82 -0.80 16.77
C ALA A 153 -5.24 0.38 17.69
N ASP A 154 -4.36 0.83 18.58
CA ASP A 154 -4.62 1.98 19.46
C ASP A 154 -4.86 3.26 18.65
N TYR A 155 -4.09 3.47 17.59
CA TYR A 155 -4.24 4.60 16.66
C TYR A 155 -5.61 4.58 15.97
N MET A 156 -5.98 3.45 15.34
CA MET A 156 -7.27 3.29 14.67
C MET A 156 -8.45 3.42 15.65
N LYS A 157 -8.29 2.91 16.88
CA LYS A 157 -9.30 3.05 17.93
C LYS A 157 -9.49 4.51 18.33
N SER A 158 -8.40 5.22 18.56
CA SER A 158 -8.42 6.66 18.87
C SER A 158 -9.03 7.47 17.73
N PHE A 159 -8.73 7.12 16.47
CA PHE A 159 -9.37 7.70 15.29
C PHE A 159 -10.88 7.50 15.29
N ARG A 160 -11.35 6.25 15.47
CA ARG A 160 -12.79 5.94 15.53
C ARG A 160 -13.51 6.78 16.59
N GLU A 161 -12.94 6.85 17.78
CA GLU A 161 -13.54 7.58 18.91
C GLU A 161 -13.61 9.09 18.62
N ASN A 162 -12.53 9.67 18.08
CA ASN A 162 -12.45 11.10 17.83
C ASN A 162 -13.17 11.56 16.56
N MET A 163 -13.36 10.68 15.59
CA MET A 163 -14.02 10.97 14.32
C MET A 163 -15.46 10.40 14.25
N ALA A 164 -16.02 10.00 15.40
CA ALA A 164 -17.34 9.39 15.49
C ALA A 164 -18.44 10.23 14.81
N GLU A 165 -18.39 11.56 14.95
CA GLU A 165 -19.36 12.45 14.30
C GLU A 165 -19.33 12.36 12.76
N PHE A 166 -18.15 12.19 12.17
CA PHE A 166 -17.98 12.07 10.72
C PHE A 166 -18.33 10.66 10.22
N LEU A 167 -18.05 9.63 11.02
CA LEU A 167 -18.45 8.25 10.75
C LEU A 167 -19.98 8.09 10.80
N ASP A 168 -20.62 8.62 11.84
CA ASP A 168 -22.07 8.52 12.04
C ASP A 168 -22.86 9.31 10.99
N ALA A 169 -22.33 10.48 10.59
CA ALA A 169 -22.86 11.27 9.49
C ALA A 169 -22.61 10.64 8.10
N GLY A 170 -21.82 9.56 8.02
CA GLY A 170 -21.46 8.90 6.77
C GLY A 170 -20.61 9.77 5.85
N VAL A 171 -19.82 10.69 6.41
CA VAL A 171 -18.83 11.48 5.67
C VAL A 171 -17.67 10.57 5.28
N ILE A 172 -17.12 9.85 6.26
CA ILE A 172 -16.11 8.84 6.02
C ILE A 172 -16.79 7.58 5.49
N VAL A 173 -16.38 7.12 4.31
CA VAL A 173 -16.97 5.97 3.62
C VAL A 173 -16.00 4.79 3.52
N ASP A 174 -14.71 5.05 3.65
CA ASP A 174 -13.66 4.04 3.54
C ASP A 174 -12.53 4.34 4.54
N ILE A 175 -11.96 3.28 5.11
CA ILE A 175 -10.73 3.29 5.88
C ILE A 175 -9.70 2.44 5.13
N GLU A 176 -8.76 3.11 4.48
CA GLU A 176 -7.62 2.42 3.87
C GLU A 176 -6.55 2.21 4.93
N VAL A 177 -6.19 0.96 5.19
CA VAL A 177 -5.21 0.63 6.22
C VAL A 177 -3.82 0.56 5.59
N GLY A 178 -2.92 1.46 5.99
CA GLY A 178 -1.54 1.45 5.52
C GLY A 178 -0.77 0.24 6.04
N LEU A 179 -0.14 -0.54 5.15
CA LEU A 179 0.50 -1.82 5.47
C LEU A 179 2.00 -1.88 5.12
N GLY A 180 2.63 -0.72 4.96
CA GLY A 180 4.03 -0.64 4.57
C GLY A 180 4.42 0.72 3.99
N PRO A 181 5.57 0.80 3.27
CA PRO A 181 6.03 2.03 2.64
C PRO A 181 4.99 2.57 1.64
N ALA A 182 4.77 3.90 1.66
CA ALA A 182 3.71 4.57 0.91
C ALA A 182 2.28 4.03 1.19
N GLY A 183 2.06 3.38 2.34
CA GLY A 183 0.80 2.76 2.73
C GLY A 183 0.53 1.41 2.06
N GLU A 184 1.40 0.97 1.16
CA GLU A 184 1.20 -0.21 0.34
C GLU A 184 1.64 -1.49 1.07
N MET A 185 0.92 -2.59 0.88
CA MET A 185 1.28 -3.89 1.45
C MET A 185 2.45 -4.54 0.68
N ARG A 186 3.66 -4.00 0.87
CA ARG A 186 4.90 -4.45 0.20
C ARG A 186 6.13 -4.23 1.06
N TYR A 187 7.26 -4.75 0.59
CA TYR A 187 8.58 -4.35 1.07
C TYR A 187 9.08 -3.07 0.38
N PRO A 188 9.99 -2.29 0.99
CA PRO A 188 10.60 -1.11 0.37
C PRO A 188 11.74 -1.52 -0.59
N SER A 189 11.43 -2.31 -1.62
CA SER A 189 12.42 -2.93 -2.52
C SER A 189 12.97 -2.01 -3.62
N TYR A 190 12.35 -0.84 -3.84
CA TYR A 190 12.76 0.16 -4.83
C TYR A 190 12.95 1.57 -4.24
N PRO A 191 13.74 1.73 -3.15
CA PRO A 191 13.86 3.00 -2.46
C PRO A 191 14.71 4.00 -3.27
N GLN A 192 14.09 5.05 -3.81
CA GLN A 192 14.81 6.10 -4.53
C GLN A 192 15.86 6.80 -3.64
N SER A 193 15.57 6.92 -2.34
CA SER A 193 16.48 7.44 -1.32
C SER A 193 17.79 6.65 -1.18
N GLN A 194 17.83 5.38 -1.62
CA GLN A 194 19.03 4.53 -1.60
C GLN A 194 19.61 4.29 -3.00
N GLY A 195 19.20 5.10 -3.99
CA GLY A 195 19.78 5.09 -5.32
C GLY A 195 19.13 4.10 -6.30
N TRP A 196 18.01 3.46 -5.95
CA TRP A 196 17.21 2.73 -6.93
C TRP A 196 16.67 3.68 -8.01
N VAL A 197 16.72 3.24 -9.26
CA VAL A 197 16.18 3.95 -10.43
C VAL A 197 15.41 2.98 -11.30
N PHE A 198 14.23 3.38 -11.75
CA PHE A 198 13.44 2.61 -12.69
C PHE A 198 14.23 2.30 -13.98
N PRO A 199 14.21 1.06 -14.51
CA PRO A 199 13.43 -0.10 -14.08
C PRO A 199 14.26 -1.15 -13.32
N GLY A 200 15.12 -0.79 -12.38
CA GLY A 200 15.92 -1.75 -11.60
C GLY A 200 15.06 -2.84 -10.93
N ILE A 201 15.60 -4.07 -10.81
CA ILE A 201 14.89 -5.20 -10.19
C ILE A 201 14.55 -5.02 -8.71
N GLY A 202 15.20 -4.06 -8.03
CA GLY A 202 15.06 -3.88 -6.59
C GLY A 202 15.86 -4.90 -5.78
N GLU A 203 15.71 -4.89 -4.46
CA GLU A 203 16.34 -5.87 -3.56
C GLU A 203 15.33 -6.52 -2.64
N PHE A 204 15.62 -7.75 -2.18
CA PHE A 204 14.90 -8.34 -1.05
C PHE A 204 15.24 -7.59 0.23
N ILE A 205 14.22 -7.25 1.02
CA ILE A 205 14.38 -6.42 2.23
C ILE A 205 13.95 -7.22 3.47
N CYS A 206 14.70 -8.28 3.75
CA CYS A 206 14.43 -9.24 4.83
C CYS A 206 15.64 -9.55 5.71
N TYR A 207 16.62 -8.65 5.78
CA TYR A 207 17.89 -8.86 6.49
C TYR A 207 17.93 -8.19 7.86
N ASP A 208 16.78 -7.74 8.38
CA ASP A 208 16.68 -7.42 9.80
C ASP A 208 16.73 -8.72 10.62
N LYS A 209 17.26 -8.63 11.84
CA LYS A 209 17.49 -9.83 12.66
C LYS A 209 16.22 -10.64 12.95
N TYR A 210 15.03 -10.00 12.94
CA TYR A 210 13.77 -10.67 13.25
C TYR A 210 13.31 -11.53 12.07
N LEU A 211 13.36 -10.97 10.87
CA LEU A 211 13.07 -11.70 9.63
C LEU A 211 14.10 -12.77 9.32
N GLU A 212 15.38 -12.50 9.56
CA GLU A 212 16.42 -13.51 9.38
C GLU A 212 16.22 -14.70 10.33
N ALA A 213 15.93 -14.43 11.61
CA ALA A 213 15.65 -15.48 12.59
C ALA A 213 14.38 -16.28 12.25
N ASP A 214 13.32 -15.62 11.79
CA ASP A 214 12.08 -16.26 11.33
C ASP A 214 12.35 -17.19 10.13
N PHE A 215 13.11 -16.73 9.13
CA PHE A 215 13.49 -17.54 7.98
C PHE A 215 14.33 -18.75 8.39
N ARG A 216 15.38 -18.56 9.20
CA ARG A 216 16.23 -19.67 9.71
C ARG A 216 15.40 -20.73 10.42
N ALA A 217 14.45 -20.31 11.26
CA ALA A 217 13.54 -21.23 11.95
C ALA A 217 12.60 -21.97 10.99
N ALA A 218 12.05 -21.27 9.98
CA ALA A 218 11.21 -21.87 8.96
C ALA A 218 11.97 -22.90 8.11
N ALA A 219 13.20 -22.57 7.70
CA ALA A 219 14.08 -23.44 6.92
C ALA A 219 14.48 -24.70 7.71
N ALA A 220 14.90 -24.55 8.97
CA ALA A 220 15.19 -25.67 9.86
C ALA A 220 13.98 -26.60 10.03
N LYS A 221 12.77 -26.03 10.19
CA LYS A 221 11.52 -26.80 10.28
C LYS A 221 11.19 -27.55 8.98
N ALA A 222 11.58 -27.01 7.84
CA ALA A 222 11.43 -27.66 6.53
C ALA A 222 12.48 -28.76 6.29
N GLY A 223 13.40 -29.01 7.22
CA GLY A 223 14.47 -30.00 7.08
C GLY A 223 15.73 -29.45 6.42
N HIS A 224 15.81 -28.13 6.21
CA HIS A 224 16.90 -27.45 5.54
C HIS A 224 17.53 -26.35 6.42
N PRO A 225 18.11 -26.70 7.59
CA PRO A 225 18.74 -25.71 8.47
C PRO A 225 19.95 -24.99 7.83
N GLU A 226 20.48 -25.53 6.72
CA GLU A 226 21.56 -24.95 5.93
C GLU A 226 21.12 -23.85 4.95
N TRP A 227 19.80 -23.66 4.75
CA TRP A 227 19.33 -22.61 3.85
C TRP A 227 19.46 -21.23 4.48
N GLU A 228 20.21 -20.38 3.79
CA GLU A 228 20.37 -18.96 4.07
C GLU A 228 19.51 -18.10 3.14
N LEU A 229 19.30 -16.84 3.52
CA LEU A 229 18.68 -15.81 2.66
C LEU A 229 19.45 -15.67 1.33
N PRO A 230 18.82 -15.16 0.25
CA PRO A 230 19.47 -15.06 -1.07
C PRO A 230 20.77 -14.26 -1.04
N ASP A 231 21.84 -14.82 -1.59
CA ASP A 231 23.15 -14.19 -1.68
C ASP A 231 23.59 -13.91 -3.12
N ASP A 232 22.66 -14.07 -4.06
CA ASP A 232 22.89 -14.12 -5.50
C ASP A 232 21.83 -13.33 -6.31
N ALA A 233 21.05 -12.49 -5.64
CA ALA A 233 19.94 -11.70 -6.20
C ALA A 233 20.33 -10.34 -6.78
N GLY A 234 21.62 -9.99 -6.78
CA GLY A 234 22.11 -8.70 -7.29
C GLY A 234 21.81 -7.51 -6.36
N GLU A 235 21.85 -6.32 -6.94
CA GLU A 235 21.57 -5.04 -6.29
C GLU A 235 20.38 -4.30 -6.94
N TYR A 236 19.92 -3.21 -6.32
CA TYR A 236 18.73 -2.44 -6.72
C TYR A 236 18.57 -2.20 -8.23
N ASN A 237 19.66 -1.84 -8.92
CA ASN A 237 19.64 -1.38 -10.32
C ASN A 237 20.07 -2.44 -11.34
N ASP A 238 20.22 -3.69 -10.92
CA ASP A 238 20.51 -4.78 -11.84
C ASP A 238 19.32 -5.09 -12.74
N THR A 239 19.61 -5.85 -13.81
CA THR A 239 18.61 -6.51 -14.64
C THR A 239 18.59 -8.00 -14.30
N PRO A 240 17.46 -8.70 -14.48
CA PRO A 240 17.33 -10.09 -14.02
C PRO A 240 18.46 -11.02 -14.48
N GLU A 241 18.86 -10.91 -15.75
CA GLU A 241 19.89 -11.73 -16.39
C GLU A 241 21.30 -11.53 -15.83
N LYS A 242 21.55 -10.45 -15.08
CA LYS A 242 22.84 -10.20 -14.40
C LYS A 242 22.96 -10.93 -13.07
N THR A 243 21.87 -11.51 -12.58
CA THR A 243 21.81 -12.16 -11.26
C THR A 243 21.67 -13.66 -11.43
N GLN A 244 22.29 -14.46 -10.55
CA GLN A 244 22.05 -15.92 -10.58
C GLN A 244 20.66 -16.25 -10.04
N PHE A 245 20.10 -15.40 -9.17
CA PHE A 245 18.78 -15.63 -8.61
C PHE A 245 17.68 -15.54 -9.67
N PHE A 246 17.67 -14.49 -10.50
CA PHE A 246 16.58 -14.21 -11.46
C PHE A 246 16.87 -14.62 -12.91
N ALA A 247 18.10 -15.01 -13.26
CA ALA A 247 18.41 -15.53 -14.59
C ALA A 247 17.57 -16.78 -14.94
N ASP A 248 17.48 -17.12 -16.23
CA ASP A 248 16.79 -18.32 -16.69
C ASP A 248 17.29 -19.58 -16.00
N ASN A 249 16.39 -20.37 -15.42
CA ASN A 249 16.70 -21.52 -14.54
C ASN A 249 17.56 -21.19 -13.31
N GLY A 250 17.54 -19.92 -12.88
CA GLY A 250 18.23 -19.42 -11.69
C GLY A 250 17.61 -19.87 -10.38
N THR A 251 18.17 -19.38 -9.27
CA THR A 251 17.81 -19.80 -7.91
C THR A 251 16.31 -19.67 -7.64
N TYR A 252 15.60 -18.69 -8.20
CA TYR A 252 14.16 -18.51 -8.04
C TYR A 252 13.31 -19.73 -8.44
N THR A 253 13.83 -20.59 -9.33
CA THR A 253 13.15 -21.82 -9.79
C THR A 253 13.48 -23.06 -8.95
N THR A 254 14.56 -23.00 -8.16
CA THR A 254 15.02 -24.10 -7.30
C THR A 254 14.09 -24.31 -6.11
N GLU A 255 14.21 -25.44 -5.43
CA GLU A 255 13.46 -25.71 -4.20
C GLU A 255 13.71 -24.64 -3.11
N LYS A 256 14.99 -24.30 -2.87
CA LYS A 256 15.39 -23.24 -1.93
C LYS A 256 14.77 -21.89 -2.30
N GLY A 257 14.86 -21.48 -3.58
CA GLY A 257 14.31 -20.21 -4.02
C GLY A 257 12.79 -20.13 -3.92
N LYS A 258 12.08 -21.20 -4.33
CA LYS A 258 10.62 -21.31 -4.18
C LYS A 258 10.18 -21.27 -2.72
N PHE A 259 10.94 -21.93 -1.84
CA PHE A 259 10.71 -21.89 -0.40
C PHE A 259 10.88 -20.46 0.13
N PHE A 260 11.99 -19.80 -0.21
CA PHE A 260 12.26 -18.41 0.19
C PHE A 260 11.17 -17.45 -0.31
N LEU A 261 10.82 -17.48 -1.60
CA LEU A 261 9.80 -16.59 -2.17
C LEU A 261 8.41 -16.84 -1.57
N THR A 262 8.09 -18.10 -1.26
CA THR A 262 6.86 -18.46 -0.55
C THR A 262 6.88 -17.92 0.88
N TRP A 263 7.99 -18.06 1.60
CA TRP A 263 8.13 -17.50 2.94
C TRP A 263 7.98 -15.97 2.92
N TYR A 264 8.74 -15.28 2.07
CA TYR A 264 8.81 -13.83 1.98
C TYR A 264 7.45 -13.21 1.62
N SER A 265 6.78 -13.72 0.58
CA SER A 265 5.43 -13.25 0.21
C SER A 265 4.37 -13.56 1.27
N ASN A 266 4.43 -14.72 1.93
CA ASN A 266 3.49 -15.07 3.00
C ASN A 266 3.64 -14.18 4.24
N LYS A 267 4.80 -13.56 4.47
CA LYS A 267 4.96 -12.62 5.57
C LYS A 267 4.10 -11.38 5.37
N LEU A 268 4.02 -10.82 4.16
CA LEU A 268 3.09 -9.73 3.83
C LEU A 268 1.63 -10.12 4.01
N ILE A 269 1.25 -11.32 3.54
CA ILE A 269 -0.13 -11.80 3.69
C ILE A 269 -0.51 -11.89 5.17
N LYS A 270 0.35 -12.48 6.01
CA LYS A 270 0.11 -12.58 7.47
C LYS A 270 0.10 -11.22 8.15
N HIS A 271 0.94 -10.29 7.72
CA HIS A 271 0.99 -8.92 8.23
C HIS A 271 -0.34 -8.20 7.98
N GLY A 272 -0.78 -8.14 6.72
CA GLY A 272 -2.05 -7.53 6.34
C GLY A 272 -3.24 -8.17 7.06
N ASP A 273 -3.27 -9.50 7.14
CA ASP A 273 -4.32 -10.29 7.79
C ASP A 273 -4.49 -9.93 9.28
N LYS A 274 -3.38 -9.82 10.01
CA LYS A 274 -3.40 -9.46 11.45
C LYS A 274 -3.85 -8.03 11.68
N ILE A 275 -3.35 -7.08 10.90
CA ILE A 275 -3.70 -5.66 11.07
C ILE A 275 -5.17 -5.44 10.67
N LEU A 276 -5.64 -6.08 9.59
CA LEU A 276 -7.05 -6.02 9.20
C LEU A 276 -7.97 -6.70 10.22
N ASP A 277 -7.50 -7.70 10.97
CA ASP A 277 -8.26 -8.24 12.11
C ASP A 277 -8.50 -7.18 13.19
N GLU A 278 -7.48 -6.39 13.54
CA GLU A 278 -7.64 -5.28 14.48
C GLU A 278 -8.53 -4.18 13.90
N ALA A 279 -8.32 -3.78 12.65
CA ALA A 279 -9.15 -2.79 11.97
C ALA A 279 -10.63 -3.20 11.95
N ASN A 280 -10.94 -4.47 11.66
CA ASN A 280 -12.32 -4.99 11.69
C ASN A 280 -12.94 -4.91 13.08
N LYS A 281 -12.21 -5.31 14.13
CA LYS A 281 -12.70 -5.19 15.52
C LYS A 281 -13.00 -3.73 15.87
N ILE A 282 -12.11 -2.84 15.46
CA ILE A 282 -12.19 -1.41 15.77
C ILE A 282 -13.35 -0.77 15.02
N PHE A 283 -13.49 -0.93 13.71
CA PHE A 283 -14.53 -0.28 12.93
C PHE A 283 -15.85 -1.07 12.88
N LEU A 284 -15.99 -2.12 13.71
CA LEU A 284 -17.22 -2.89 13.81
C LEU A 284 -18.43 -1.98 14.11
N GLY A 285 -19.44 -2.06 13.24
CA GLY A 285 -20.68 -1.28 13.34
C GLY A 285 -20.63 0.09 12.66
N CYS A 286 -19.45 0.55 12.23
CA CYS A 286 -19.33 1.74 11.38
C CYS A 286 -19.73 1.42 9.94
N ARG A 287 -20.37 2.37 9.25
CA ARG A 287 -20.78 2.23 7.84
C ARG A 287 -19.63 2.61 6.90
N VAL A 288 -18.52 1.88 7.01
CA VAL A 288 -17.30 2.10 6.23
C VAL A 288 -16.88 0.80 5.54
N GLN A 289 -16.22 0.92 4.39
CA GLN A 289 -15.44 -0.14 3.79
C GLN A 289 -14.01 -0.11 4.35
N LEU A 290 -13.42 -1.27 4.62
CA LEU A 290 -11.96 -1.34 4.83
C LEU A 290 -11.31 -1.54 3.46
N ALA A 291 -10.15 -0.94 3.23
CA ALA A 291 -9.35 -1.14 2.03
C ALA A 291 -7.89 -1.38 2.39
N ILE A 292 -7.16 -2.01 1.46
CA ILE A 292 -5.70 -2.02 1.47
C ILE A 292 -5.20 -1.55 0.10
N LYS A 293 -4.00 -0.98 0.09
CA LYS A 293 -3.31 -0.61 -1.14
C LYS A 293 -2.31 -1.67 -1.58
N ILE A 294 -2.45 -2.12 -2.83
CA ILE A 294 -1.50 -3.02 -3.49
C ILE A 294 -0.75 -2.22 -4.55
N SER A 295 0.58 -2.27 -4.51
CA SER A 295 1.44 -1.52 -5.44
C SER A 295 1.48 -2.12 -6.84
N GLY A 296 1.53 -1.26 -7.85
CA GLY A 296 1.57 -1.62 -9.28
C GLY A 296 3.00 -1.81 -9.80
N ILE A 297 3.59 -2.97 -9.54
CA ILE A 297 4.96 -3.29 -9.97
C ILE A 297 4.95 -3.82 -11.41
N HIS A 298 4.84 -2.89 -12.36
CA HIS A 298 4.59 -3.23 -13.76
C HIS A 298 5.85 -3.57 -14.56
N TRP A 299 7.05 -3.22 -14.09
CA TRP A 299 8.32 -3.51 -14.76
C TRP A 299 8.78 -4.95 -14.47
N TRP A 300 9.46 -5.55 -15.44
CA TRP A 300 9.78 -6.99 -15.50
C TRP A 300 8.58 -7.95 -15.55
N TYR A 301 7.34 -7.47 -15.59
CA TYR A 301 6.15 -8.31 -15.73
C TYR A 301 6.14 -9.14 -17.03
N LYS A 302 6.82 -8.69 -18.10
CA LYS A 302 6.88 -9.41 -19.40
C LYS A 302 7.95 -10.50 -19.46
N VAL A 303 8.68 -10.77 -18.37
CA VAL A 303 9.72 -11.80 -18.33
C VAL A 303 9.40 -12.84 -17.24
N PRO A 304 9.77 -14.13 -17.43
CA PRO A 304 9.30 -15.23 -16.59
C PRO A 304 9.61 -15.08 -15.09
N ASN A 305 10.67 -14.34 -14.76
CA ASN A 305 11.13 -14.17 -13.39
C ASN A 305 10.39 -13.08 -12.59
N HIS A 306 9.64 -12.17 -13.25
CA HIS A 306 8.89 -11.09 -12.58
C HIS A 306 9.68 -10.38 -11.44
N ALA A 307 10.99 -10.13 -11.65
CA ALA A 307 11.93 -9.90 -10.54
C ALA A 307 11.50 -8.79 -9.57
N ALA A 308 10.99 -7.67 -10.09
CA ALA A 308 10.55 -6.57 -9.24
C ALA A 308 9.30 -6.88 -8.41
N GLU A 309 8.36 -7.65 -8.95
CA GLU A 309 7.22 -8.15 -8.16
C GLU A 309 7.74 -9.05 -7.02
N LEU A 310 8.67 -9.94 -7.33
CA LEU A 310 9.26 -10.85 -6.35
C LEU A 310 9.98 -10.09 -5.21
N THR A 311 10.83 -9.10 -5.53
CA THR A 311 11.54 -8.31 -4.51
C THR A 311 10.60 -7.44 -3.68
N ALA A 312 9.52 -6.93 -4.28
CA ALA A 312 8.45 -6.21 -3.57
C ALA A 312 7.62 -7.13 -2.65
N GLY A 313 7.75 -8.45 -2.79
CA GLY A 313 7.07 -9.47 -1.99
C GLY A 313 5.82 -10.04 -2.65
N TYR A 314 5.50 -9.66 -3.89
CA TYR A 314 4.45 -10.26 -4.69
C TYR A 314 5.03 -11.46 -5.43
N TYR A 315 4.80 -12.67 -4.92
CA TYR A 315 5.26 -13.88 -5.58
C TYR A 315 4.37 -14.22 -6.79
N ASN A 316 4.43 -13.39 -7.82
CA ASN A 316 3.71 -13.55 -9.08
C ASN A 316 4.64 -14.13 -10.14
N LEU A 317 4.17 -15.12 -10.89
CA LEU A 317 4.84 -15.71 -12.04
C LEU A 317 3.76 -16.12 -13.07
N ASP A 318 4.16 -16.44 -14.30
CA ASP A 318 3.25 -16.92 -15.35
C ASP A 318 2.35 -18.10 -14.91
N ASP A 319 2.87 -18.98 -14.05
CA ASP A 319 2.16 -20.16 -13.52
C ASP A 319 1.69 -20.03 -12.07
N ARG A 320 1.90 -18.86 -11.44
CA ARG A 320 1.55 -18.59 -10.04
C ARG A 320 0.93 -17.20 -9.89
N ASP A 321 -0.37 -17.16 -9.63
CA ASP A 321 -1.09 -15.92 -9.36
C ASP A 321 -0.78 -15.39 -7.94
N GLY A 322 0.19 -14.46 -7.85
CA GLY A 322 0.61 -13.87 -6.59
C GLY A 322 -0.47 -12.99 -5.96
N TYR A 323 -1.19 -12.23 -6.78
CA TYR A 323 -2.20 -11.28 -6.32
C TYR A 323 -3.46 -11.97 -5.80
N ARG A 324 -3.87 -13.08 -6.41
CA ARG A 324 -5.03 -13.83 -5.91
C ARG A 324 -4.83 -14.41 -4.51
N THR A 325 -3.58 -14.66 -4.10
CA THR A 325 -3.32 -15.07 -2.71
C THR A 325 -3.63 -13.95 -1.72
N ILE A 326 -3.40 -12.70 -2.11
CA ILE A 326 -3.77 -11.50 -1.33
C ILE A 326 -5.28 -11.33 -1.31
N THR A 327 -5.96 -11.38 -2.48
CA THR A 327 -7.42 -11.19 -2.53
C THR A 327 -8.16 -12.25 -1.72
N ARG A 328 -7.69 -13.50 -1.72
CA ARG A 328 -8.24 -14.54 -0.85
C ARG A 328 -8.16 -14.18 0.63
N MET A 329 -7.05 -13.63 1.09
CA MET A 329 -6.93 -13.15 2.48
C MET A 329 -7.98 -12.06 2.78
N LEU A 330 -8.16 -11.11 1.87
CA LEU A 330 -9.12 -10.00 2.06
C LEU A 330 -10.58 -10.45 2.14
N THR A 331 -10.95 -11.61 1.58
CA THR A 331 -12.35 -12.09 1.59
C THR A 331 -12.93 -12.22 3.00
N ARG A 332 -12.15 -12.68 3.98
CA ARG A 332 -12.63 -12.84 5.36
C ARG A 332 -12.85 -11.50 6.07
N HIS A 333 -12.17 -10.45 5.61
CA HIS A 333 -12.30 -9.08 6.08
C HIS A 333 -13.33 -8.27 5.30
N ARG A 334 -13.82 -8.79 4.15
CA ARG A 334 -14.64 -8.05 3.18
C ARG A 334 -13.99 -6.71 2.77
N ALA A 335 -12.67 -6.69 2.76
CA ALA A 335 -11.89 -5.50 2.45
C ALA A 335 -11.81 -5.29 0.93
N CYS A 336 -11.80 -4.03 0.51
CA CYS A 336 -11.59 -3.61 -0.86
C CYS A 336 -10.11 -3.77 -1.23
N VAL A 337 -9.88 -4.15 -2.49
CA VAL A 337 -8.56 -3.99 -3.12
C VAL A 337 -8.49 -2.59 -3.69
N ASN A 338 -7.60 -1.73 -3.20
CA ASN A 338 -7.22 -0.52 -3.91
C ASN A 338 -5.92 -0.78 -4.67
N PHE A 339 -5.98 -0.70 -6.01
CA PHE A 339 -4.83 -0.92 -6.88
C PHE A 339 -4.38 0.38 -7.55
N THR A 340 -3.38 0.35 -8.43
CA THR A 340 -2.87 1.53 -9.13
C THR A 340 -2.54 1.24 -10.60
N CYS A 341 -1.91 2.18 -11.30
CA CYS A 341 -1.58 2.14 -12.73
C CYS A 341 -2.80 2.17 -13.68
N ALA A 342 -3.97 2.63 -13.22
CA ALA A 342 -5.19 2.66 -14.02
C ALA A 342 -5.07 3.50 -15.31
N GLU A 343 -4.13 4.43 -15.35
CA GLU A 343 -3.90 5.38 -16.44
C GLU A 343 -2.83 4.94 -17.44
N MET A 344 -2.01 3.94 -17.09
CA MET A 344 -0.83 3.57 -17.86
C MET A 344 -1.16 2.66 -19.06
N ARG A 345 -0.43 2.87 -20.17
CA ARG A 345 -0.40 1.93 -21.30
C ARG A 345 0.97 1.30 -21.46
N ASP A 346 1.00 0.06 -21.94
CA ASP A 346 2.22 -0.68 -22.28
C ASP A 346 3.08 0.09 -23.29
N SER A 347 2.45 0.79 -24.23
CA SER A 347 3.12 1.59 -25.27
C SER A 347 3.79 2.86 -24.75
N GLU A 348 3.47 3.29 -23.53
CA GLU A 348 4.09 4.46 -22.87
C GLU A 348 5.37 4.08 -22.11
N GLN A 349 5.68 2.78 -22.02
CA GLN A 349 6.79 2.24 -21.23
C GLN A 349 8.00 1.98 -22.12
N SER A 350 9.20 2.11 -21.55
CA SER A 350 10.43 1.76 -22.27
C SER A 350 10.50 0.24 -22.55
N ALA A 351 11.09 -0.13 -23.68
CA ALA A 351 11.20 -1.54 -24.08
C ALA A 351 12.14 -2.34 -23.15
N GLU A 352 13.12 -1.64 -22.58
CA GLU A 352 14.11 -2.17 -21.64
C GLU A 352 13.46 -2.60 -20.32
N ALA A 353 12.41 -1.90 -19.87
CA ALA A 353 11.73 -2.20 -18.61
C ALA A 353 10.91 -3.50 -18.62
N LYS A 354 10.71 -4.12 -19.79
CA LYS A 354 9.86 -5.32 -19.95
C LYS A 354 8.50 -5.15 -19.25
N SER A 355 7.94 -3.96 -19.39
CA SER A 355 6.83 -3.47 -18.58
C SER A 355 5.46 -3.82 -19.17
N SER A 356 4.48 -4.19 -18.35
CA SER A 356 3.09 -4.45 -18.78
C SER A 356 2.02 -3.99 -17.77
N PRO A 357 1.87 -2.68 -17.54
CA PRO A 357 0.85 -2.18 -16.63
C PRO A 357 -0.57 -2.61 -17.03
N GLU A 358 -0.89 -2.72 -18.33
CA GLU A 358 -2.25 -3.07 -18.76
C GLU A 358 -2.62 -4.51 -18.37
N LYS A 359 -1.69 -5.45 -18.54
CA LYS A 359 -1.90 -6.85 -18.15
C LYS A 359 -1.92 -7.02 -16.64
N LEU A 360 -1.03 -6.32 -15.94
CA LEU A 360 -0.98 -6.34 -14.48
C LEU A 360 -2.29 -5.84 -13.87
N VAL A 361 -2.78 -4.67 -14.31
CA VAL A 361 -4.09 -4.13 -13.93
C VAL A 361 -5.18 -5.17 -14.21
N GLN A 362 -5.24 -5.74 -15.41
CA GLN A 362 -6.22 -6.78 -15.72
C GLN A 362 -6.14 -7.99 -14.78
N GLN A 363 -4.94 -8.46 -14.44
CA GLN A 363 -4.73 -9.59 -13.53
C GLN A 363 -5.29 -9.28 -12.14
N VAL A 364 -4.89 -8.15 -11.54
CA VAL A 364 -5.24 -7.80 -10.16
C VAL A 364 -6.74 -7.54 -10.01
N LEU A 365 -7.34 -6.75 -10.92
CA LEU A 365 -8.79 -6.51 -10.87
C LEU A 365 -9.58 -7.82 -11.07
N SER A 366 -9.14 -8.67 -11.99
CA SER A 366 -9.77 -9.98 -12.21
C SER A 366 -9.65 -10.89 -10.99
N ALA A 367 -8.52 -10.86 -10.26
CA ALA A 367 -8.34 -11.63 -9.05
C ALA A 367 -9.33 -11.19 -7.95
N GLY A 368 -9.48 -9.87 -7.76
CA GLY A 368 -10.45 -9.31 -6.80
C GLY A 368 -11.89 -9.70 -7.12
N TRP A 369 -12.33 -9.51 -8.37
CA TRP A 369 -13.69 -9.87 -8.78
C TRP A 369 -13.95 -11.38 -8.72
N ARG A 370 -12.97 -12.23 -9.08
CA ARG A 370 -13.09 -13.69 -8.98
C ARG A 370 -13.33 -14.18 -7.55
N ASP A 371 -12.81 -13.46 -6.57
CA ASP A 371 -12.98 -13.78 -5.15
C ASP A 371 -14.11 -12.96 -4.49
N GLY A 372 -14.89 -12.20 -5.28
CA GLY A 372 -16.09 -11.49 -4.83
C GLY A 372 -15.83 -10.21 -4.04
N LEU A 373 -14.66 -9.58 -4.23
CA LEU A 373 -14.30 -8.33 -3.57
C LEU A 373 -14.71 -7.10 -4.38
N ASN A 374 -14.89 -5.99 -3.68
CA ASN A 374 -14.82 -4.68 -4.30
C ASN A 374 -13.37 -4.39 -4.73
N VAL A 375 -13.21 -3.75 -5.88
CA VAL A 375 -11.91 -3.32 -6.39
C VAL A 375 -12.00 -1.86 -6.79
N ALA A 376 -11.14 -1.05 -6.20
CA ALA A 376 -10.86 0.34 -6.54
C ALA A 376 -9.48 0.44 -7.22
N CYS A 377 -9.21 1.58 -7.88
CA CYS A 377 -7.93 1.77 -8.54
C CYS A 377 -7.59 3.27 -8.66
N GLU A 378 -6.31 3.57 -8.48
CA GLU A 378 -5.72 4.90 -8.66
C GLU A 378 -4.92 4.99 -9.97
N ASN A 379 -4.63 6.22 -10.39
CA ASN A 379 -3.53 6.47 -11.32
C ASN A 379 -2.20 6.45 -10.54
N ALA A 380 -1.15 5.87 -11.12
CA ALA A 380 0.17 5.80 -10.48
C ALA A 380 0.94 7.12 -10.59
N LEU A 381 0.81 7.82 -11.72
CA LEU A 381 1.48 9.09 -12.00
C LEU A 381 0.47 10.18 -12.36
N SER A 382 0.87 11.43 -12.14
CA SER A 382 0.05 12.60 -12.50
C SER A 382 -0.18 12.68 -14.01
N ARG A 383 -1.45 12.61 -14.43
CA ARG A 383 -1.88 12.71 -15.83
C ARG A 383 -3.02 13.71 -15.96
N TYR A 384 -3.00 14.48 -17.04
CA TYR A 384 -4.01 15.51 -17.32
C TYR A 384 -4.56 15.44 -18.75
N ASP A 385 -4.12 14.45 -19.53
CA ASP A 385 -4.49 14.24 -20.92
C ASP A 385 -5.62 13.22 -21.08
N ALA A 386 -6.33 13.33 -22.21
CA ALA A 386 -7.46 12.45 -22.52
C ALA A 386 -7.06 10.97 -22.65
N THR A 387 -5.81 10.65 -23.02
CA THR A 387 -5.35 9.26 -23.15
C THR A 387 -5.30 8.58 -21.79
N GLY A 388 -4.76 9.26 -20.77
CA GLY A 388 -4.78 8.77 -19.38
C GLY A 388 -6.21 8.52 -18.88
N TYR A 389 -7.09 9.52 -18.99
CA TYR A 389 -8.50 9.37 -18.57
C TYR A 389 -9.25 8.27 -19.32
N ASN A 390 -9.07 8.14 -20.64
CA ASN A 390 -9.70 7.08 -21.42
C ASN A 390 -9.20 5.68 -21.02
N THR A 391 -7.96 5.57 -20.58
CA THR A 391 -7.38 4.31 -20.08
C THR A 391 -7.99 3.95 -18.72
N ILE A 392 -8.15 4.93 -17.82
CA ILE A 392 -8.86 4.77 -16.55
C ILE A 392 -10.30 4.31 -16.80
N LEU A 393 -11.03 4.96 -17.72
CA LEU A 393 -12.41 4.61 -18.05
C LEU A 393 -12.56 3.18 -18.59
N ARG A 394 -11.61 2.73 -19.41
CA ARG A 394 -11.56 1.35 -19.90
C ARG A 394 -11.39 0.37 -18.74
N ASN A 395 -10.48 0.66 -17.80
CA ASN A 395 -10.22 -0.21 -16.66
C ASN A 395 -11.38 -0.21 -15.65
N ALA A 396 -12.07 0.92 -15.48
CA ALA A 396 -13.24 1.05 -14.61
C ALA A 396 -14.45 0.23 -15.09
N ARG A 397 -14.58 0.02 -16.40
CA ARG A 397 -15.61 -0.83 -17.02
C ARG A 397 -15.01 -1.65 -18.17
N PRO A 398 -14.29 -2.76 -17.87
CA PRO A 398 -13.53 -3.51 -18.89
C PRO A 398 -14.40 -4.09 -20.01
N THR A 399 -15.67 -4.37 -19.72
CA THR A 399 -16.65 -4.91 -20.67
C THR A 399 -17.63 -3.86 -21.21
N GLY A 400 -17.39 -2.57 -20.93
CA GLY A 400 -18.27 -1.47 -21.35
C GLY A 400 -19.49 -1.27 -20.45
N ILE A 401 -20.47 -0.51 -20.96
CA ILE A 401 -21.73 -0.21 -20.27
C ILE A 401 -22.73 -1.33 -20.54
N SER A 402 -23.39 -1.84 -19.50
CA SER A 402 -24.51 -2.77 -19.64
C SER A 402 -25.85 -2.02 -19.59
N GLU A 403 -26.65 -2.14 -20.65
CA GLU A 403 -27.99 -1.55 -20.73
C GLU A 403 -29.00 -2.20 -19.76
N ASN A 404 -28.71 -3.42 -19.30
CA ASN A 404 -29.55 -4.22 -18.42
C ASN A 404 -29.07 -4.23 -16.95
N GLY A 405 -27.99 -3.49 -16.62
CA GLY A 405 -27.32 -3.50 -15.31
C GLY A 405 -26.06 -4.38 -15.28
N PRO A 406 -25.13 -4.17 -14.33
CA PRO A 406 -23.87 -4.92 -14.26
C PRO A 406 -24.12 -6.43 -14.11
N SER A 407 -23.34 -7.25 -14.82
CA SER A 407 -23.30 -8.72 -14.68
C SER A 407 -22.30 -9.16 -13.63
#